data_AF-A0A2P7TCC7-F1
#
_entry.id   AF-A0A2P7TCC7-F1
#
_cell.length_a   1.000
_cell.length_b   1.000
_cell.length_c   1.000
_cell.angle_alpha   90.00
_cell.angle_beta   90.00
_cell.angle_gamma   90.00
#
_symmetry.space_group_name_H-M   'P 1'
#
loop_
_entity.id
_entity.type
_entity.pdbx_description
1 polymer ?
#
loop_
_entity_poly.entity_id
_entity_poly.type
_entity_poly.pdbx_seq_one_letter_code
_entity_poly.pdbx_strand_id
1 'polypeptide(L)'
;MTANQFYKTYKSEIDSLSGQLGVPPKWLLAIMEFETGGQFSTDTQNAAGSGAVGLIQFTPYTANLLGTTTAQLKLMTVPQQLEYVKAYFLLPGNQPPYTNVGDMYLAVFSPAYRSKPDGYIAYKADTLAYTQNVGLDKNKDGSITVAEIKYPVQRAYDSISIDIPLTNTAVSLPPLPYKESAISGDWIFWLLLTAGIAGLIIQQFYK
;
A
#
# COMPACT_ATOMS: atom_id res chain seq x y z
N MET A 1 -14.02 -0.53 12.88
CA MET A 1 -14.92 0.21 11.96
C MET A 1 -14.91 -0.54 10.64
N THR A 2 -16.04 -0.74 9.95
CA THR A 2 -16.02 -1.39 8.62
C THR A 2 -15.53 -0.42 7.54
N ALA A 3 -15.07 -0.93 6.39
CA ALA A 3 -14.66 -0.07 5.26
C ALA A 3 -15.77 0.90 4.82
N ASN A 4 -17.04 0.46 4.81
CA ASN A 4 -18.18 1.31 4.47
C ASN A 4 -18.40 2.42 5.52
N GLN A 5 -18.26 2.10 6.81
CA GLN A 5 -18.34 3.12 7.87
C GLN A 5 -17.19 4.13 7.78
N PHE A 6 -15.98 3.67 7.50
CA PHE A 6 -14.81 4.52 7.31
C PHE A 6 -14.99 5.45 6.10
N TYR A 7 -15.42 4.90 4.96
CA TYR A 7 -15.71 5.68 3.77
C TYR A 7 -16.81 6.73 4.00
N LYS A 8 -17.91 6.36 4.66
CA LYS A 8 -18.99 7.32 4.99
C LYS A 8 -18.50 8.45 5.89
N THR A 9 -17.55 8.17 6.79
CA THR A 9 -16.99 9.15 7.73
C THR A 9 -16.04 10.13 7.04
N TYR A 10 -15.22 9.65 6.10
CA TYR A 10 -14.16 10.43 5.43
C TYR A 10 -14.39 10.56 3.92
N LYS A 11 -15.66 10.60 3.51
CA LYS A 11 -16.05 10.50 2.09
C LYS A 11 -15.39 11.57 1.24
N SER A 12 -15.43 12.83 1.68
CA SER A 12 -14.86 13.97 0.97
C SER A 12 -13.36 13.83 0.74
N GLU A 13 -12.63 13.40 1.77
CA GLU A 13 -11.19 13.24 1.76
C GLU A 13 -10.77 12.08 0.87
N ILE A 14 -11.48 10.95 0.97
CA ILE A 14 -11.22 9.77 0.14
C ILE A 14 -11.56 10.04 -1.33
N ASP A 15 -12.69 10.68 -1.62
CA ASP A 15 -13.07 11.03 -3.01
C ASP A 15 -12.08 12.04 -3.61
N SER A 16 -11.66 13.02 -2.81
CA SER A 16 -10.65 13.99 -3.23
C SER A 16 -9.30 13.32 -3.52
N LEU A 17 -8.86 12.41 -2.64
CA LEU A 17 -7.64 11.63 -2.84
C LEU A 17 -7.74 10.72 -4.07
N SER A 18 -8.87 10.03 -4.22
CA SER A 18 -9.21 9.19 -5.36
C SER A 18 -9.13 9.97 -6.68
N GLY A 19 -9.77 11.14 -6.75
CA GLY A 19 -9.72 12.02 -7.91
C GLY A 19 -8.30 12.52 -8.19
N GLN A 20 -7.57 12.94 -7.14
CA GLN A 20 -6.18 13.37 -7.25
C GLN A 20 -5.21 12.26 -7.63
N LEU A 21 -5.56 10.98 -7.51
CA LEU A 21 -4.71 9.86 -7.94
C LEU A 21 -5.24 9.18 -9.21
N GLY A 22 -6.43 9.54 -9.67
CA GLY A 22 -7.09 8.88 -10.81
C GLY A 22 -7.42 7.40 -10.54
N VAL A 23 -7.68 7.02 -9.30
CA VAL A 23 -7.97 5.63 -8.89
C VAL A 23 -9.32 5.54 -8.19
N PRO A 24 -10.07 4.42 -8.29
CA PRO A 24 -11.31 4.23 -7.55
C PRO A 24 -11.12 4.33 -6.01
N PRO A 25 -12.05 4.95 -5.26
CA PRO A 25 -11.99 5.00 -3.79
C PRO A 25 -11.86 3.62 -3.15
N LYS A 26 -12.52 2.63 -3.75
CA LYS A 26 -12.52 1.24 -3.30
C LYS A 26 -11.11 0.61 -3.30
N TRP A 27 -10.19 1.06 -4.16
CA TRP A 27 -8.80 0.57 -4.15
C TRP A 27 -8.04 1.08 -2.92
N LEU A 28 -8.18 2.37 -2.59
CA LEU A 28 -7.60 2.95 -1.38
C LEU A 28 -8.11 2.22 -0.13
N LEU A 29 -9.42 1.99 -0.07
CA LEU A 29 -10.06 1.30 1.05
C LEU A 29 -9.57 -0.15 1.19
N ALA A 30 -9.43 -0.88 0.09
CA ALA A 30 -8.92 -2.26 0.09
C ALA A 30 -7.47 -2.34 0.61
N ILE A 31 -6.62 -1.43 0.17
CA ILE A 31 -5.24 -1.34 0.64
C ILE A 31 -5.22 -1.01 2.14
N MET A 32 -5.98 0.00 2.57
CA MET A 32 -6.02 0.39 3.99
C MET A 32 -6.60 -0.71 4.88
N GLU A 33 -7.63 -1.41 4.41
CA GLU A 33 -8.20 -2.55 5.12
C GLU A 33 -7.16 -3.64 5.31
N PHE A 34 -6.43 -3.99 4.24
CA PHE A 34 -5.41 -5.02 4.31
C PHE A 34 -4.24 -4.62 5.22
N GLU A 35 -3.68 -3.43 5.02
CA GLU A 35 -2.49 -2.94 5.73
C GLU A 35 -2.75 -2.68 7.22
N THR A 36 -3.99 -2.38 7.62
CA THR A 36 -4.35 -2.15 9.02
C THR A 36 -5.02 -3.35 9.69
N GLY A 37 -5.18 -4.49 9.00
CA GLY A 37 -5.96 -5.62 9.51
C GLY A 37 -7.42 -5.23 9.83
N GLY A 38 -8.01 -4.36 9.00
CA GLY A 38 -9.39 -3.88 9.12
C GLY A 38 -9.62 -2.81 10.20
N GLN A 39 -8.57 -2.29 10.83
CA GLN A 39 -8.72 -1.29 11.88
C GLN A 39 -8.94 0.13 11.34
N PHE A 40 -8.38 0.44 10.16
CA PHE A 40 -8.36 1.79 9.57
C PHE A 40 -7.80 2.85 10.53
N SER A 41 -6.83 2.49 11.37
CA SER A 41 -6.23 3.41 12.34
C SER A 41 -4.93 4.01 11.81
N THR A 42 -4.70 5.29 12.13
CA THR A 42 -3.47 6.01 11.78
C THR A 42 -2.27 5.56 12.62
N ASP A 43 -2.51 4.85 13.72
CA ASP A 43 -1.49 4.37 14.64
C ASP A 43 -1.27 2.85 14.61
N THR A 44 -1.91 2.12 13.69
CA THR A 44 -1.73 0.67 13.57
C THR A 44 -0.25 0.35 13.35
N GLN A 45 0.36 -0.35 14.31
CA GLN A 45 1.77 -0.73 14.24
C GLN A 45 1.93 -2.12 13.66
N ASN A 46 2.97 -2.29 12.85
CA ASN A 46 3.31 -3.59 12.31
C ASN A 46 3.74 -4.56 13.43
N ALA A 47 3.13 -5.75 13.45
CA ALA A 47 3.40 -6.76 14.48
C ALA A 47 4.78 -7.43 14.36
N ALA A 48 5.45 -7.32 13.22
CA ALA A 48 6.76 -7.91 12.96
C ALA A 48 7.94 -7.07 13.47
N GLY A 49 7.69 -5.89 14.04
CA GLY A 49 8.74 -5.01 14.56
C GLY A 49 9.47 -4.18 13.50
N SER A 50 8.93 -4.06 12.28
CA SER A 50 9.51 -3.22 11.22
C SER A 50 9.45 -1.71 11.53
N GLY A 51 8.66 -1.31 12.54
CA GLY A 51 8.39 0.09 12.86
C GLY A 51 7.45 0.79 11.88
N ALA A 52 6.82 0.04 10.96
CA ALA A 52 5.83 0.57 10.04
C ALA A 52 4.50 0.91 10.75
N VAL A 53 3.84 1.99 10.31
CA VAL A 53 2.65 2.53 10.98
C VAL A 53 1.55 3.02 10.03
N GLY A 54 0.31 2.99 10.50
CA GLY A 54 -0.81 3.71 9.93
C GLY A 54 -1.45 3.07 8.70
N LEU A 55 -2.23 3.89 7.99
CA LEU A 55 -3.21 3.48 6.97
C LEU A 55 -2.62 2.67 5.81
N ILE A 56 -1.34 2.85 5.49
CA ILE A 56 -0.64 2.05 4.46
C ILE A 56 0.69 1.47 4.95
N GLN A 57 0.86 1.36 6.28
CA GLN A 57 2.09 0.87 6.93
C GLN A 57 3.35 1.61 6.47
N PHE A 58 3.39 2.93 6.64
CA PHE A 58 4.56 3.76 6.38
C PHE A 58 5.76 3.29 7.21
N THR A 59 6.82 2.83 6.55
CA THR A 59 8.06 2.46 7.21
C THR A 59 8.79 3.68 7.78
N PRO A 60 9.74 3.52 8.72
CA PRO A 60 10.61 4.61 9.16
C PRO A 60 11.33 5.30 8.00
N TYR A 61 11.79 4.55 7.00
CA TYR A 61 12.44 5.10 5.81
C TYR A 61 11.47 5.95 4.98
N THR A 62 10.29 5.42 4.67
CA THR A 62 9.24 6.13 3.94
C THR A 62 8.80 7.40 4.68
N ALA A 63 8.64 7.33 5.99
CA ALA A 63 8.29 8.50 6.80
C ALA A 63 9.35 9.60 6.68
N ASN A 64 10.64 9.24 6.76
CA ASN A 64 11.73 10.20 6.58
C ASN A 64 11.75 10.81 5.17
N LEU A 65 11.53 10.01 4.12
CA LEU A 65 11.43 10.51 2.74
C LEU A 65 10.30 11.53 2.57
N LEU A 66 9.20 11.34 3.29
CA LEU A 66 8.05 12.26 3.30
C LEU A 66 8.24 13.43 4.28
N GLY A 67 9.43 13.61 4.85
CA GLY A 67 9.74 14.70 5.76
C GLY A 67 9.07 14.60 7.12
N THR A 68 8.76 13.39 7.59
CA THR A 68 8.12 13.11 8.87
C THR A 68 8.77 11.90 9.57
N THR A 69 8.15 11.42 10.64
CA THR A 69 8.56 10.22 11.38
C THR A 69 7.36 9.32 11.64
N THR A 70 7.58 8.03 11.89
CA THR A 70 6.51 7.13 12.31
C THR A 70 5.87 7.57 13.63
N ALA A 71 6.64 8.19 14.53
CA ALA A 71 6.12 8.78 15.76
C ALA A 71 5.10 9.91 15.47
N GLN A 72 5.41 10.82 14.54
CA GLN A 72 4.50 11.88 14.12
C GLN A 72 3.29 11.34 13.35
N LEU A 73 3.49 10.38 12.45
CA LEU A 73 2.42 9.75 11.68
C LEU A 73 1.36 9.10 12.59
N LYS A 74 1.77 8.44 13.68
CA LYS A 74 0.84 7.85 14.66
C LYS A 74 -0.05 8.86 15.37
N LEU A 75 0.38 10.12 15.47
CA LEU A 75 -0.36 11.18 16.14
C LEU A 75 -1.33 11.92 15.19
N MET A 76 -1.32 11.59 13.91
CA MET A 76 -2.16 12.24 12.92
C MET A 76 -3.60 11.76 12.99
N THR A 77 -4.51 12.67 12.68
CA THR A 77 -5.88 12.30 12.31
C THR A 77 -5.90 11.60 10.96
N VAL A 78 -6.99 10.90 10.66
CA VAL A 78 -7.17 10.24 9.34
C VAL A 78 -6.99 11.24 8.19
N PRO A 79 -7.67 12.41 8.14
CA PRO A 79 -7.46 13.38 7.06
C PRO A 79 -6.00 13.83 6.91
N GLN A 80 -5.30 14.06 8.02
CA GLN A 80 -3.88 14.43 7.98
C GLN A 80 -3.02 13.30 7.38
N GLN A 81 -3.26 12.06 7.79
CA GLN A 81 -2.48 10.93 7.27
C GLN A 81 -2.84 10.60 5.82
N LEU A 82 -4.06 10.87 5.35
CA LEU A 82 -4.46 10.74 3.94
C LEU A 82 -3.65 11.66 3.01
N GLU A 83 -3.21 12.83 3.48
CA GLU A 83 -2.29 13.69 2.72
C GLU A 83 -0.91 13.06 2.57
N TYR A 84 -0.45 12.27 3.55
CA TYR A 84 0.79 11.48 3.43
C TYR A 84 0.61 10.25 2.54
N VAL A 85 -0.58 9.64 2.54
CA VAL A 85 -0.92 8.57 1.58
C VAL A 85 -0.85 9.11 0.16
N LYS A 86 -1.39 10.31 -0.08
CA LYS A 86 -1.25 11.02 -1.35
C LYS A 86 0.22 11.23 -1.72
N ALA A 87 1.00 11.84 -0.82
CA ALA A 87 2.40 12.13 -1.05
C ALA A 87 3.20 10.86 -1.39
N TYR A 88 2.91 9.75 -0.71
CA TYR A 88 3.53 8.44 -0.98
C TYR A 88 3.26 7.94 -2.40
N PHE A 89 2.01 7.97 -2.85
CA PHE A 89 1.65 7.53 -4.20
C PHE A 89 2.13 8.49 -5.29
N LEU A 90 2.57 9.70 -4.93
CA LEU A 90 3.17 10.66 -5.86
C LEU A 90 4.70 10.60 -5.91
N LEU A 91 5.34 9.77 -5.06
CA LEU A 91 6.79 9.53 -5.12
C LEU A 91 7.20 8.88 -6.45
N PRO A 92 8.37 9.23 -7.00
CA PRO A 92 8.93 8.57 -8.19
C PRO A 92 8.93 7.05 -8.08
N GLY A 93 8.32 6.39 -9.06
CA GLY A 93 8.20 4.93 -9.11
C GLY A 93 6.95 4.37 -8.43
N ASN A 94 6.24 5.18 -7.65
CA ASN A 94 4.98 4.78 -7.03
C ASN A 94 3.76 5.31 -7.78
N GLN A 95 3.91 6.23 -8.73
CA GLN A 95 2.78 6.94 -9.36
C GLN A 95 1.89 6.06 -10.25
N PRO A 96 0.63 6.49 -10.49
CA PRO A 96 -0.22 5.97 -11.56
C PRO A 96 0.46 6.06 -12.94
N PRO A 97 -0.03 5.32 -13.95
CA PRO A 97 -1.28 4.55 -13.96
C PRO A 97 -1.17 3.19 -13.25
N TYR A 98 -2.32 2.69 -12.76
CA TYR A 98 -2.49 1.30 -12.32
C TYR A 98 -3.71 0.70 -13.03
N THR A 99 -3.67 -0.59 -13.33
CA THR A 99 -4.76 -1.27 -14.07
C THR A 99 -5.80 -1.86 -13.12
N ASN A 100 -5.39 -2.22 -11.90
CA ASN A 100 -6.22 -2.85 -10.88
C ASN A 100 -5.67 -2.55 -9.46
N VAL A 101 -6.42 -2.94 -8.43
CA VAL A 101 -6.03 -2.76 -7.03
C VAL A 101 -4.71 -3.46 -6.69
N GLY A 102 -4.44 -4.62 -7.29
CA GLY A 102 -3.19 -5.36 -7.10
C GLY A 102 -1.97 -4.62 -7.64
N ASP A 103 -2.10 -3.97 -8.81
CA ASP A 103 -1.03 -3.15 -9.39
C ASP A 103 -0.72 -1.91 -8.52
N MET A 104 -1.76 -1.28 -7.96
CA MET A 104 -1.60 -0.19 -7.00
C MET A 104 -0.95 -0.69 -5.70
N TYR A 105 -1.34 -1.89 -5.25
CA TYR A 105 -0.78 -2.51 -4.05
C TYR A 105 0.69 -2.88 -4.19
N LEU A 106 1.14 -3.27 -5.38
CA LEU A 106 2.56 -3.48 -5.64
C LEU A 106 3.39 -2.21 -5.41
N ALA A 107 2.83 -1.01 -5.61
CA ALA A 107 3.52 0.23 -5.24
C ALA A 107 3.74 0.38 -3.72
N VAL A 108 2.93 -0.29 -2.89
CA VAL A 108 3.05 -0.30 -1.42
C VAL A 108 3.99 -1.40 -0.96
N PHE A 109 3.74 -2.64 -1.41
CA PHE A 109 4.39 -3.82 -0.84
C PHE A 109 5.67 -4.22 -1.57
N SER A 110 5.72 -4.13 -2.90
CA SER A 110 6.89 -4.56 -3.65
C SER A 110 7.02 -3.86 -5.00
N PRO A 111 7.47 -2.57 -5.00
CA PRO A 111 7.52 -1.73 -6.18
C PRO A 111 8.34 -2.33 -7.33
N ALA A 112 9.34 -3.15 -6.98
CA ALA A 112 10.16 -3.97 -7.86
C ALA A 112 9.39 -4.71 -8.95
N TYR A 113 8.19 -5.19 -8.60
CA TYR A 113 7.41 -6.12 -9.43
C TYR A 113 6.21 -5.47 -10.11
N ARG A 114 6.02 -4.15 -9.98
CA ARG A 114 4.90 -3.41 -10.60
C ARG A 114 4.78 -3.65 -12.11
N SER A 115 5.91 -3.78 -12.81
CA SER A 115 5.95 -3.97 -14.26
C SER A 115 6.08 -5.44 -14.69
N LYS A 116 5.93 -6.38 -13.74
CA LYS A 116 6.09 -7.81 -14.00
C LYS A 116 4.73 -8.49 -14.19
N PRO A 117 4.65 -9.50 -15.05
CA PRO A 117 3.42 -10.26 -15.23
C PRO A 117 3.10 -11.08 -13.99
N ASP A 118 1.83 -11.45 -13.81
CA ASP A 118 1.32 -12.17 -12.65
C ASP A 118 2.06 -13.49 -12.35
N GLY A 119 2.50 -14.21 -13.38
CA GLY A 119 3.28 -15.45 -13.23
C GLY A 119 4.77 -15.26 -12.91
N TYR A 120 5.25 -14.02 -12.77
CA TYR A 120 6.65 -13.77 -12.43
C TYR A 120 6.93 -14.17 -10.98
N ILE A 121 8.01 -14.92 -10.75
CA ILE A 121 8.43 -15.32 -9.40
C ILE A 121 9.14 -14.13 -8.74
N ALA A 122 8.49 -13.56 -7.73
CA ALA A 122 9.02 -12.45 -6.94
C ALA A 122 10.00 -12.97 -5.87
N TYR A 123 9.62 -14.01 -5.14
CA TYR A 123 10.46 -14.59 -4.08
C TYR A 123 10.58 -16.10 -4.24
N LYS A 124 11.74 -16.65 -3.93
CA LYS A 124 12.03 -18.09 -3.96
C LYS A 124 12.40 -18.60 -2.59
N ALA A 125 12.10 -19.87 -2.32
CA ALA A 125 12.56 -20.59 -1.14
C ALA A 125 14.06 -20.34 -0.87
N ASP A 126 14.43 -20.38 0.40
CA ASP A 126 15.78 -20.12 0.90
C ASP A 126 16.28 -18.67 0.73
N THR A 127 15.41 -17.74 0.34
CA THR A 127 15.69 -16.29 0.43
C THR A 127 15.03 -15.67 1.65
N LEU A 128 15.66 -14.63 2.22
CA LEU A 128 15.06 -13.88 3.32
C LEU A 128 13.68 -13.31 2.97
N ALA A 129 13.53 -12.80 1.74
CA ALA A 129 12.27 -12.24 1.25
C ALA A 129 11.15 -13.30 1.19
N TYR A 130 11.46 -14.54 0.78
CA TYR A 130 10.49 -15.62 0.86
C TYR A 130 10.18 -15.99 2.31
N THR A 131 11.18 -16.18 3.16
CA THR A 131 10.97 -16.55 4.57
C THR A 131 10.09 -15.54 5.30
N GLN A 132 10.31 -14.24 5.05
CA GLN A 132 9.49 -13.18 5.63
C GLN A 132 8.05 -13.22 5.11
N ASN A 133 7.84 -13.59 3.85
CA ASN A 133 6.54 -13.53 3.20
C ASN A 133 5.92 -14.90 2.89
N VAL A 134 6.38 -15.97 3.53
CA VAL A 134 5.99 -17.36 3.24
C VAL A 134 4.48 -17.60 3.33
N GLY A 135 3.75 -16.78 4.10
CA GLY A 135 2.29 -16.82 4.14
C GLY A 135 1.61 -16.51 2.80
N LEU A 136 2.31 -15.90 1.84
CA LEU A 136 1.81 -15.62 0.49
C LEU A 136 1.86 -16.84 -0.43
N ASP A 137 2.78 -17.79 -0.22
CA ASP A 137 2.88 -19.01 -1.03
C ASP A 137 1.66 -19.91 -0.76
N LYS A 138 0.66 -19.88 -1.64
CA LYS A 138 -0.63 -20.56 -1.43
C LYS A 138 -0.59 -22.01 -1.86
N ASN A 139 0.14 -22.30 -2.92
CA ASN A 139 0.26 -23.65 -3.45
C ASN A 139 1.40 -24.44 -2.78
N LYS A 140 2.23 -23.77 -1.96
CA LYS A 140 3.37 -24.32 -1.22
C LYS A 140 4.44 -24.88 -2.17
N ASP A 141 4.64 -24.26 -3.32
CA ASP A 141 5.61 -24.70 -4.33
C ASP A 141 7.02 -24.15 -4.11
N GLY A 142 7.23 -23.34 -3.06
CA GLY A 142 8.52 -22.73 -2.76
C GLY A 142 8.80 -21.48 -3.59
N SER A 143 7.79 -20.93 -4.28
CA SER A 143 7.85 -19.68 -5.00
C SER A 143 6.67 -18.79 -4.62
N ILE A 144 6.90 -17.49 -4.54
CA ILE A 144 5.84 -16.49 -4.40
C ILE A 144 5.81 -15.71 -5.70
N THR A 145 4.69 -15.81 -6.40
CA THR A 145 4.43 -15.09 -7.65
C THR A 145 3.87 -13.69 -7.41
N VAL A 146 3.91 -12.85 -8.45
CA VAL A 146 3.25 -11.54 -8.42
C VAL A 146 1.74 -11.68 -8.20
N ALA A 147 1.10 -12.71 -8.76
CA ALA A 147 -0.30 -13.02 -8.51
C ALA A 147 -0.58 -13.27 -7.03
N GLU A 148 0.27 -14.05 -6.36
CA GLU A 148 0.11 -14.36 -4.94
C GLU A 148 0.32 -13.14 -4.04
N ILE A 149 1.21 -12.22 -4.42
CA ILE A 149 1.35 -10.93 -3.75
C ILE A 149 0.07 -10.10 -3.85
N LYS A 150 -0.58 -10.07 -5.01
CA LYS A 150 -1.81 -9.30 -5.24
C LYS A 150 -3.04 -9.91 -4.58
N TYR A 151 -3.03 -11.22 -4.34
CA TYR A 151 -4.21 -11.95 -3.90
C TYR A 151 -4.86 -11.44 -2.60
N PRO A 152 -4.12 -11.13 -1.51
CA PRO A 152 -4.73 -10.67 -0.26
C PRO A 152 -5.48 -9.35 -0.41
N VAL A 153 -4.91 -8.37 -1.12
CA VAL A 153 -5.59 -7.09 -1.36
C VAL A 153 -6.78 -7.26 -2.30
N GLN A 154 -6.72 -8.19 -3.26
CA GLN A 154 -7.86 -8.50 -4.11
C GLN A 154 -9.03 -9.06 -3.29
N ARG A 155 -8.75 -9.94 -2.32
CA ARG A 155 -9.78 -10.42 -1.38
C ARG A 155 -10.39 -9.30 -0.54
N ALA A 156 -9.57 -8.39 -0.03
CA ALA A 156 -10.06 -7.23 0.71
C ALA A 156 -10.95 -6.33 -0.18
N TYR A 157 -10.52 -6.11 -1.43
CA TYR A 157 -11.35 -5.41 -2.41
C TYR A 157 -12.69 -6.12 -2.65
N ASP A 158 -12.70 -7.44 -2.82
CA ASP A 158 -13.93 -8.19 -3.08
C ASP A 158 -14.88 -8.22 -1.88
N SER A 159 -14.37 -8.19 -0.64
CA SER A 159 -15.20 -8.14 0.58
C SER A 159 -15.84 -6.78 0.86
N ILE A 160 -15.34 -5.73 0.22
CA ILE A 160 -15.83 -4.37 0.42
C ILE A 160 -17.10 -4.12 -0.43
N SER A 161 -18.24 -4.04 0.26
CA SER A 161 -19.51 -3.56 -0.28
C SER A 161 -19.71 -2.09 0.09
N ILE A 162 -19.66 -1.20 -0.91
CA ILE A 162 -19.91 0.23 -0.73
C ILE A 162 -20.92 0.68 -1.78
N ASP A 163 -21.89 1.46 -1.35
CA ASP A 163 -22.80 2.18 -2.24
C ASP A 163 -22.04 3.39 -2.87
N ILE A 164 -21.06 3.12 -3.74
CA ILE A 164 -20.35 4.18 -4.48
C ILE A 164 -21.05 4.38 -5.82
N PRO A 165 -21.64 5.55 -6.10
CA PRO A 165 -21.90 5.93 -7.47
C PRO A 165 -20.53 6.09 -8.17
N LEU A 166 -20.25 5.25 -9.16
CA LEU A 166 -19.01 5.26 -9.94
C LEU A 166 -18.85 6.61 -10.66
N THR A 167 -18.28 7.62 -10.02
CA THR A 167 -17.84 8.82 -10.73
C THR A 167 -16.45 8.57 -11.29
N ASN A 168 -16.42 7.92 -12.45
CA ASN A 168 -15.28 7.93 -13.36
C ASN A 168 -15.04 9.39 -13.79
N THR A 169 -14.18 10.09 -13.07
CA THR A 169 -13.68 11.39 -13.52
C THR A 169 -12.16 11.32 -13.46
N ALA A 170 -11.55 11.14 -14.63
CA ALA A 170 -10.13 11.37 -14.81
C ALA A 170 -9.86 12.85 -14.54
N VAL A 171 -9.25 13.17 -13.41
CA VAL A 171 -8.81 14.53 -13.07
C VAL A 171 -7.31 14.59 -13.32
N SER A 172 -6.86 15.62 -14.04
CA SER A 172 -5.43 15.83 -14.30
C SER A 172 -4.69 16.16 -13.00
N LEU A 173 -3.58 15.49 -12.75
CA LEU A 173 -2.73 15.71 -11.57
C LEU A 173 -2.19 17.16 -11.56
N PRO A 174 -2.33 17.92 -10.46
CA PRO A 174 -1.56 19.16 -10.29
C PRO A 174 -0.07 18.86 -10.07
N PRO A 175 0.83 19.79 -10.42
CA PRO A 175 2.27 19.62 -10.24
C PRO A 175 2.66 19.51 -8.75
N LEU A 176 3.59 18.61 -8.46
CA LEU A 176 4.00 18.22 -7.11
C LEU A 176 4.79 19.32 -6.38
N PRO A 177 4.64 19.45 -5.05
CA PRO A 177 5.57 20.21 -4.22
C PRO A 177 6.66 19.26 -3.71
N TYR A 178 7.69 18.96 -4.51
CA TYR A 178 8.90 18.33 -3.97
C TYR A 178 10.16 19.09 -4.40
N LYS A 179 11.15 19.12 -3.50
CA LYS A 179 12.48 19.68 -3.80
C LYS A 179 13.28 18.64 -4.57
N GLU A 180 13.70 19.01 -5.77
CA GLU A 180 14.46 18.23 -6.75
C GLU A 180 15.83 17.73 -6.24
N SER A 181 16.32 18.26 -5.11
CA SER A 181 17.68 18.04 -4.61
C SER A 181 17.89 16.75 -3.79
N ALA A 182 16.98 15.77 -3.83
CA ALA A 182 17.11 14.52 -3.07
C ALA A 182 17.52 13.29 -3.91
N ILE A 183 17.78 13.46 -5.22
CA ILE A 183 17.97 12.34 -6.14
C ILE A 183 19.37 12.39 -6.77
N SER A 184 20.37 11.97 -6.00
CA SER A 184 21.62 11.47 -6.55
C SER A 184 22.03 10.22 -5.79
N GLY A 185 21.61 9.05 -6.27
CA GLY A 185 22.00 7.77 -5.68
C GLY A 185 21.10 6.62 -6.10
N ASP A 186 21.58 5.84 -7.07
CA ASP A 186 21.21 4.47 -7.45
C ASP A 186 19.81 3.97 -7.07
N TRP A 187 18.89 4.15 -8.01
CA TRP A 187 17.52 3.60 -8.05
C TRP A 187 17.42 2.08 -7.83
N ILE A 188 18.52 1.33 -7.92
CA ILE A 188 18.57 -0.12 -7.65
C ILE A 188 18.55 -0.41 -6.13
N PHE A 189 19.11 0.48 -5.29
CA PHE A 189 19.03 0.37 -3.83
C PHE A 189 17.61 0.61 -3.29
N TRP A 190 16.76 1.31 -4.07
CA TRP A 190 15.36 1.57 -3.74
C TRP A 190 14.47 0.32 -3.80
N LEU A 191 14.90 -0.73 -4.50
CA LEU A 191 14.12 -1.95 -4.73
C LEU A 191 14.28 -3.00 -3.60
N LEU A 192 15.41 -2.98 -2.88
CA LEU A 192 15.80 -4.07 -1.99
C LEU A 192 15.30 -3.92 -0.54
N LEU A 193 14.85 -2.71 -0.15
CA LEU A 193 14.45 -2.43 1.24
C LEU A 193 12.93 -2.48 1.50
N THR A 194 12.09 -2.57 0.46
CA THR A 194 10.63 -2.67 0.61
C THR A 194 10.12 -4.11 0.67
N ALA A 195 10.95 -5.11 0.40
CA ALA A 195 10.53 -6.51 0.21
C ALA A 195 10.08 -7.28 1.48
N GLY A 196 9.86 -6.61 2.63
CA GLY A 196 9.70 -7.28 3.93
C GLY A 196 8.45 -6.98 4.76
N ILE A 197 7.44 -6.25 4.26
CA ILE A 197 6.50 -5.56 5.19
C ILE A 197 5.14 -6.24 5.42
N ALA A 198 4.60 -7.05 4.50
CA ALA A 198 3.28 -7.71 4.68
C ALA A 198 3.32 -9.17 5.17
N GLY A 199 4.50 -9.73 5.46
CA GLY A 199 4.66 -11.15 5.77
C GLY A 199 3.85 -11.70 6.95
N LEU A 200 3.58 -10.87 7.96
CA LEU A 200 3.01 -11.32 9.24
C LEU A 200 1.53 -10.94 9.47
N ILE A 201 0.96 -10.02 8.69
CA ILE A 201 -0.52 -9.83 8.71
C ILE A 201 -1.19 -11.10 8.17
N ILE A 202 -0.56 -11.78 7.22
CA ILE A 202 -1.11 -12.95 6.55
C ILE A 202 -1.23 -14.16 7.50
N GLN A 203 -0.38 -14.30 8.52
CA GLN A 203 -0.50 -15.41 9.47
C GLN A 203 -1.79 -15.35 10.32
N GLN A 204 -2.42 -14.19 10.46
CA GLN A 204 -3.66 -14.05 11.26
C GLN A 204 -4.94 -14.36 10.47
N PHE A 205 -4.90 -14.26 9.13
CA PHE A 205 -6.07 -14.49 8.27
C PHE A 205 -6.10 -15.87 7.60
N TYR A 206 -5.09 -16.72 7.84
CA TYR A 206 -5.03 -18.10 7.39
C TYR A 206 -4.99 -19.04 8.61
N LYS A 207 -6.15 -19.17 9.27
CA LYS A 207 -6.51 -20.33 10.10
C LYS A 207 -7.80 -20.93 9.55
#